data_AF-A0A5S5DTE3-F1
#
_entry.id   AF-A0A5S5DTE3-F1
#
_cell.length_a   1.000
_cell.length_b   1.000
_cell.length_c   1.000
_cell.angle_alpha   90.00
_cell.angle_beta   90.00
_cell.angle_gamma   90.00
#
_symmetry.space_group_name_H-M   'P 1'
#
loop_
_entity.id
_entity.type
_entity.pdbx_description
1 polymer ?
#
loop_
_entity_poly.entity_id
_entity_poly.type
_entity_poly.pdbx_seq_one_letter_code
_entity_poly.pdbx_strand_id
1 'polypeptide(L)'
;MDDPAQLSEYGKILLIAIIGVVLVCATIFLAKILSPKKPNPIKLSTYECGEEAIGSSWVQLNPRFYVIALVFLLFDVELIFVFPWATVFGNATLVAEDSRWGWFTLLEMSIFLGILVIGLIYVWKRGDISWVKPAHQKPVVSVGIPTSAYDILNQKEYKVRDYRDSVKGAAVAEETAQSVAAPKAMGFRPAFKKNKE
;
A
#
# COMPACT_ATOMS: atom_id res chain seq x y z
N MET A 1 -6.74 40.48 22.75
CA MET A 1 -6.81 39.91 21.39
C MET A 1 -8.26 39.56 21.20
N ASP A 2 -9.12 40.57 21.06
CA ASP A 2 -10.57 40.41 21.24
C ASP A 2 -11.29 41.35 20.26
N ASP A 3 -10.96 41.21 18.98
CA ASP A 3 -11.82 41.77 17.94
C ASP A 3 -13.01 40.82 17.80
N PRO A 4 -14.27 41.25 18.02
CA PRO A 4 -15.45 40.41 17.83
C PRO A 4 -15.60 39.86 16.41
N ALA A 5 -14.83 40.39 15.44
CA ALA A 5 -14.73 39.88 14.08
C ALA A 5 -13.76 38.69 13.92
N GLN A 6 -13.00 38.30 14.95
CA GLN A 6 -11.98 37.25 14.86
C GLN A 6 -12.58 35.86 15.07
N LEU A 7 -12.37 34.97 14.09
CA LEU A 7 -12.70 33.53 14.20
C LEU A 7 -11.89 32.90 15.36
N SER A 8 -12.59 32.20 16.25
CA SER A 8 -11.97 31.33 17.27
C SER A 8 -10.97 30.37 16.63
N GLU A 9 -9.92 29.97 17.36
CA GLU A 9 -8.95 28.96 16.87
C GLU A 9 -9.64 27.67 16.40
N TYR A 10 -10.69 27.22 17.10
CA TYR A 10 -11.51 26.09 16.66
C TYR A 10 -12.26 26.37 15.34
N GLY A 11 -12.69 27.61 15.13
CA GLY A 11 -13.30 28.06 13.88
C GLY A 11 -12.30 28.02 12.72
N LYS A 12 -11.04 28.38 12.94
CA LYS A 12 -9.97 28.27 11.94
C LYS A 12 -9.69 26.81 11.58
N ILE A 13 -9.62 25.92 12.58
CA ILE A 13 -9.44 24.48 12.36
C ILE A 13 -10.60 23.90 11.54
N LEU A 14 -11.84 24.24 11.90
CA LEU A 14 -13.03 23.82 11.15
C LEU A 14 -13.00 24.32 9.71
N LEU A 15 -12.63 25.59 9.50
CA LEU A 15 -12.52 26.18 8.17
C LEU A 15 -11.48 25.47 7.31
N ILE A 16 -10.30 25.14 7.86
CA ILE A 16 -9.28 24.35 7.15
C ILE A 16 -9.83 22.97 6.79
N ALA A 17 -10.52 22.29 7.71
CA ALA A 17 -11.13 20.98 7.44
C ALA A 17 -12.17 21.06 6.32
N ILE A 18 -13.05 22.07 6.33
CA ILE A 18 -14.05 22.30 5.28
C ILE A 18 -13.37 22.56 3.94
N ILE A 19 -12.37 23.44 3.88
CA ILE A 19 -11.63 23.73 2.65
C ILE A 19 -10.95 22.47 2.11
N GLY A 20 -10.37 21.65 2.99
CA GLY A 20 -9.78 20.36 2.61
C GLY A 20 -10.80 19.41 1.97
N VAL A 21 -11.97 19.24 2.58
CA VAL A 21 -13.07 18.44 2.02
C VAL A 21 -13.53 19.02 0.68
N VAL A 22 -13.72 20.33 0.59
CA VAL A 22 -14.14 21.01 -0.65
C VAL A 22 -13.12 20.79 -1.77
N LEU A 23 -11.82 20.86 -1.49
CA LEU A 23 -10.77 20.61 -2.48
C LEU A 23 -10.80 19.15 -2.98
N VAL A 24 -10.94 18.17 -2.09
CA VAL A 24 -11.06 16.76 -2.49
C VAL A 24 -12.32 16.54 -3.34
N CYS A 25 -13.46 17.10 -2.92
CA CYS A 25 -14.71 17.00 -3.69
C CYS A 25 -14.60 17.71 -5.05
N ALA A 26 -14.01 18.90 -5.09
CA ALA A 26 -13.83 19.68 -6.32
C ALA A 26 -12.90 18.97 -7.31
N THR A 27 -11.82 18.35 -6.84
CA THR A 27 -10.90 17.59 -7.71
C THR A 27 -11.55 16.33 -8.26
N ILE A 28 -12.30 15.58 -7.45
CA ILE A 28 -13.09 14.42 -7.91
C ILE A 28 -14.17 14.86 -8.92
N PHE A 29 -14.86 15.98 -8.65
CA PHE A 29 -15.88 16.53 -9.52
C PHE A 29 -15.29 16.98 -10.87
N LEU A 30 -14.17 17.69 -10.84
CA LEU A 30 -13.47 18.13 -12.04
C LEU A 30 -12.95 16.93 -12.86
N ALA A 31 -12.41 15.91 -12.19
CA ALA A 31 -12.01 14.66 -12.83
C ALA A 31 -13.21 13.96 -13.51
N LYS A 32 -14.39 13.96 -12.87
CA LYS A 32 -15.63 13.38 -13.43
C LYS A 32 -16.13 14.13 -14.68
N ILE A 33 -15.87 15.43 -14.78
CA ILE A 33 -16.24 16.27 -15.95
C ILE A 33 -15.23 16.10 -17.08
N LEU A 34 -13.93 16.20 -16.78
CA LEU A 34 -12.85 16.19 -17.78
C LEU A 34 -12.51 14.77 -18.29
N SER A 35 -12.76 13.72 -17.50
CA SER A 35 -12.36 12.36 -17.85
C SER A 35 -13.13 11.80 -19.05
N PRO A 36 -12.46 11.20 -20.05
CA PRO A 36 -13.10 10.51 -21.17
C PRO A 36 -13.96 9.34 -20.70
N LYS A 37 -15.26 9.39 -21.01
CA LYS A 37 -16.22 8.34 -20.61
C LYS A 37 -16.34 7.27 -21.69
N LYS A 38 -15.64 6.15 -21.50
CA LYS A 38 -15.72 4.95 -22.37
C LYS A 38 -15.91 3.67 -21.55
N PRO A 39 -17.10 3.47 -20.94
CA PRO A 39 -17.39 2.26 -20.18
C PRO A 39 -17.40 1.05 -21.13
N ASN A 40 -16.84 -0.06 -20.66
CA ASN A 40 -16.82 -1.35 -21.35
C ASN A 40 -17.03 -2.42 -20.27
N PRO A 41 -17.81 -3.49 -20.50
CA PRO A 41 -17.97 -4.59 -19.55
C PRO A 41 -16.64 -5.10 -18.99
N ILE A 42 -15.58 -5.21 -19.81
CA ILE A 42 -14.24 -5.65 -19.39
C ILE A 42 -13.54 -4.64 -18.46
N LYS A 43 -13.82 -3.33 -18.60
CA LYS A 43 -13.25 -2.30 -17.70
C LYS A 43 -13.99 -2.22 -16.36
N LEU A 44 -15.21 -2.73 -16.31
CA LEU A 44 -16.08 -2.71 -15.14
C LEU A 44 -16.09 -4.07 -14.40
N SER A 45 -15.49 -5.11 -14.99
CA SER A 45 -15.30 -6.40 -14.34
C SER A 45 -14.18 -6.36 -13.30
N THR A 46 -14.29 -7.22 -12.28
CA THR A 46 -13.25 -7.45 -11.30
C THR A 46 -11.94 -7.86 -11.97
N TYR A 47 -10.82 -7.34 -11.47
CA TYR A 47 -9.51 -7.70 -11.98
C TYR A 47 -9.08 -9.08 -11.43
N GLU A 48 -8.99 -10.07 -12.30
CA GLU A 48 -8.54 -11.45 -12.00
C GLU A 48 -7.44 -11.89 -12.99
N CYS A 49 -6.45 -11.02 -13.24
CA CYS A 49 -5.33 -11.28 -14.14
C CYS A 49 -5.69 -11.70 -15.59
N GLY A 50 -6.92 -11.40 -16.04
CA GLY A 50 -7.42 -11.71 -17.38
C GLY A 50 -8.41 -12.89 -17.44
N GLU A 51 -8.63 -13.57 -16.32
CA GLU A 51 -9.61 -14.66 -16.20
C GLU A 51 -10.97 -14.14 -15.69
N GLU A 52 -12.02 -14.93 -15.90
CA GLU A 52 -13.32 -14.66 -15.29
C GLU A 52 -13.27 -14.95 -13.79
N ALA A 53 -13.81 -14.04 -12.98
CA ALA A 53 -13.90 -14.22 -11.53
C ALA A 53 -14.82 -15.40 -11.21
N ILE A 54 -14.26 -16.46 -10.64
CA ILE A 54 -14.99 -17.68 -10.26
C ILE A 54 -15.00 -17.81 -8.74
N GLY A 55 -16.17 -18.12 -8.18
CA GLY A 55 -16.33 -18.40 -6.75
C GLY A 55 -16.86 -17.22 -5.95
N SER A 56 -16.98 -17.42 -4.64
CA SER A 56 -17.46 -16.40 -3.71
C SER A 56 -16.31 -15.56 -3.18
N SER A 57 -16.48 -14.23 -3.13
CA SER A 57 -15.56 -13.33 -2.42
C SER A 57 -15.62 -13.44 -0.89
N TRP A 58 -16.50 -14.31 -0.37
CA TRP A 58 -16.62 -14.59 1.06
C TRP A 58 -15.50 -15.50 1.53
N VAL A 59 -14.42 -14.90 2.02
CA VAL A 59 -13.28 -15.59 2.61
C VAL A 59 -13.28 -15.38 4.13
N GLN A 60 -12.91 -16.42 4.87
CA GLN A 60 -12.71 -16.31 6.31
C GLN A 60 -11.48 -15.42 6.59
N LEU A 61 -11.73 -14.22 7.12
CA LEU A 61 -10.66 -13.35 7.58
C LEU A 61 -10.01 -13.94 8.83
N ASN A 62 -8.69 -13.78 8.95
CA ASN A 62 -7.94 -14.30 10.08
C ASN A 62 -8.33 -13.54 11.38
N PRO A 63 -8.71 -14.21 12.48
CA PRO A 63 -9.10 -13.53 13.73
C PRO A 63 -7.98 -12.68 14.34
N ARG A 64 -6.72 -12.85 13.92
CA ARG A 64 -5.59 -12.01 14.37
C ARG A 64 -5.81 -10.52 14.11
N PHE A 65 -6.53 -10.13 13.05
CA PHE A 65 -6.89 -8.73 12.82
C PHE A 65 -7.71 -8.14 13.98
N TYR A 66 -8.64 -8.93 14.51
CA TYR A 66 -9.45 -8.54 15.66
C TYR A 66 -8.59 -8.40 16.93
N VAL A 67 -7.67 -9.33 17.18
CA VAL A 67 -6.78 -9.26 18.34
C VAL A 67 -5.89 -8.01 18.29
N ILE A 68 -5.31 -7.69 17.12
CA ILE A 68 -4.51 -6.48 16.95
C ILE A 68 -5.37 -5.22 17.18
N ALA A 69 -6.59 -5.17 16.64
CA ALA A 69 -7.50 -4.05 16.85
C ALA A 69 -7.90 -3.88 18.33
N LEU A 70 -8.15 -4.99 19.04
CA LEU A 70 -8.49 -4.98 20.46
C LEU A 70 -7.32 -4.47 21.31
N VAL A 71 -6.11 -4.93 21.03
CA VAL A 71 -4.89 -4.45 21.71
C VAL A 71 -4.66 -2.96 21.43
N PHE A 72 -4.82 -2.52 20.17
CA PHE A 72 -4.72 -1.11 19.81
C PHE A 72 -5.74 -0.25 20.57
N LEU A 73 -7.00 -0.65 20.61
CA LEU A 73 -8.06 0.07 21.32
C LEU A 73 -7.78 0.18 22.81
N LEU A 74 -7.23 -0.88 23.42
CA LEU A 74 -6.83 -0.87 24.82
C LEU A 74 -5.72 0.17 25.07
N PHE A 75 -4.67 0.19 24.24
CA PHE A 75 -3.61 1.21 24.35
C PHE A 75 -4.10 2.64 24.05
N ASP A 76 -5.04 2.81 23.13
CA ASP A 76 -5.61 4.11 22.79
C ASP A 76 -6.41 4.70 23.97
N VAL A 77 -7.19 3.86 24.65
CA VAL A 77 -7.87 4.25 25.90
C VAL A 77 -6.86 4.60 26.98
N GLU A 78 -5.72 3.91 27.08
CA GLU A 78 -4.71 4.21 28.10
C GLU A 78 -4.03 5.56 27.89
N LEU A 79 -3.88 6.00 26.63
CA LEU A 79 -3.33 7.32 26.33
C LEU A 79 -4.17 8.46 26.90
N ILE A 80 -5.50 8.28 27.06
CA ILE A 80 -6.35 9.30 27.69
C ILE A 80 -5.94 9.61 29.13
N PHE A 81 -5.28 8.66 29.82
CA PHE A 81 -4.76 8.86 31.17
C PHE A 81 -3.35 9.47 31.16
N VAL A 82 -2.54 9.13 30.16
CA VAL A 82 -1.16 9.66 30.03
C VAL A 82 -1.17 11.13 29.63
N PHE A 83 -2.07 11.57 28.75
CA PHE A 83 -2.10 12.95 28.23
C PHE A 83 -2.29 14.01 29.32
N PRO A 84 -3.33 13.94 30.18
CA PRO A 84 -3.51 14.92 31.25
C PRO A 84 -2.30 14.99 32.17
N TRP A 85 -1.75 13.84 32.58
CA TRP A 85 -0.54 13.81 33.40
C TRP A 85 0.64 14.50 32.72
N ALA A 86 0.90 14.20 31.44
CA ALA A 86 1.99 14.81 30.68
C ALA A 86 1.84 16.34 30.60
N THR A 87 0.62 16.86 30.55
CA THR A 87 0.37 18.31 30.50
C THR A 87 0.63 19.03 31.83
N VAL A 88 0.51 18.34 32.97
CA VAL A 88 0.63 18.97 34.30
C VAL A 88 1.90 18.59 35.06
N PHE A 89 2.65 17.57 34.62
CA PHE A 89 3.83 17.05 35.30
C PHE A 89 4.85 18.13 35.66
N GLY A 90 5.08 19.10 34.76
CA GLY A 90 6.04 20.19 34.93
C GLY A 90 5.44 21.49 35.48
N ASN A 91 4.23 21.48 36.03
CA ASN A 91 3.58 22.70 36.48
C ASN A 91 4.26 23.27 37.75
N ALA A 92 4.85 24.47 37.62
CA ALA A 92 5.59 25.13 38.69
C ALA A 92 4.76 25.42 39.94
N THR A 93 3.44 25.64 39.81
CA THR A 93 2.58 25.88 40.99
C THR A 93 2.42 24.62 41.82
N LEU A 94 2.20 23.47 41.18
CA LEU A 94 2.04 22.18 41.85
C LEU A 94 3.34 21.71 42.51
N VAL A 95 4.48 21.96 41.86
CA VAL A 95 5.80 21.66 42.41
C VAL A 95 6.16 22.57 43.59
N ALA A 96 5.68 23.82 43.60
CA ALA A 96 5.91 24.76 44.70
C ALA A 96 5.03 24.47 45.92
N GLU A 97 3.83 23.93 45.73
CA GLU A 97 2.93 23.52 46.82
C GLU A 97 3.44 22.27 47.56
N ASP A 98 3.91 21.26 46.82
CA ASP A 98 4.52 20.06 47.39
C ASP A 98 5.77 19.67 46.60
N SER A 99 6.94 19.75 47.24
CA SER A 99 8.23 19.37 46.65
C SER A 99 8.32 17.88 46.29
N ARG A 100 7.41 17.04 46.81
CA ARG A 100 7.32 15.61 46.51
C ARG A 100 6.50 15.31 45.26
N TRP A 101 5.72 16.28 44.76
CA TRP A 101 4.81 16.13 43.62
C TRP A 101 5.48 15.48 42.41
N GLY A 102 6.62 16.03 41.98
CA GLY A 102 7.32 15.56 40.78
C GLY A 102 7.75 14.11 40.87
N TRP A 103 8.34 13.70 42.01
CA TRP A 103 8.81 12.31 42.16
C TRP A 103 7.65 11.33 42.37
N PHE A 104 6.62 11.74 43.12
CA PHE A 104 5.45 10.91 43.39
C PHE A 104 4.66 10.63 42.11
N THR A 105 4.31 11.67 41.34
CA THR A 105 3.58 11.52 40.08
C THR A 105 4.38 10.79 39.01
N LEU A 106 5.71 10.96 38.97
CA LEU A 106 6.58 10.19 38.08
C LEU A 106 6.55 8.70 38.44
N LEU A 107 6.59 8.35 39.72
CA LEU A 107 6.58 6.97 40.17
C LEU A 107 5.23 6.30 39.88
N GLU A 108 4.12 6.96 40.16
CA GLU A 108 2.78 6.45 39.83
C GLU A 108 2.63 6.17 38.32
N MET A 109 3.09 7.11 37.48
CA MET A 109 3.03 6.92 36.03
C MET A 109 4.03 5.91 35.51
N SER A 110 5.18 5.77 36.15
CA SER A 110 6.14 4.70 35.84
C SER A 110 5.54 3.33 36.16
N ILE A 111 4.79 3.20 37.26
CA ILE A 111 4.07 1.97 37.60
C ILE A 111 2.96 1.71 36.59
N PHE A 112 2.15 2.73 36.28
CA PHE A 112 1.08 2.62 35.28
C PHE A 112 1.63 2.15 33.92
N LEU A 113 2.59 2.88 33.35
CA LEU A 113 3.27 2.50 32.10
C LEU A 113 3.96 1.13 32.20
N GLY A 114 4.54 0.81 33.36
CA GLY A 114 5.14 -0.49 33.61
C GLY A 114 4.15 -1.64 33.47
N ILE A 115 2.93 -1.49 33.99
CA ILE A 115 1.85 -2.47 33.81
C ILE A 115 1.50 -2.63 32.33
N LEU A 116 1.43 -1.54 31.57
CA LEU A 116 1.14 -1.57 30.13
C LEU A 116 2.21 -2.33 29.35
N VAL A 117 3.48 -2.02 29.65
CA VAL A 117 4.64 -2.69 29.04
C VAL A 117 4.65 -4.17 29.37
N ILE A 118 4.33 -4.56 30.61
CA ILE A 118 4.20 -5.97 30.99
C ILE A 118 3.08 -6.66 30.20
N GLY A 119 1.92 -6.01 30.06
CA GLY A 119 0.82 -6.48 29.23
C GLY A 119 1.23 -6.67 27.76
N LEU A 120 1.95 -5.70 27.19
CA LEU A 120 2.49 -5.78 25.83
C LEU A 120 3.46 -6.95 25.67
N ILE A 121 4.39 -7.09 26.61
CA ILE A 121 5.38 -8.18 26.62
C ILE A 121 4.67 -9.53 26.70
N TYR A 122 3.62 -9.66 27.53
CA TYR A 122 2.83 -10.88 27.65
C TYR A 122 2.20 -11.27 26.31
N VAL A 123 1.47 -10.35 25.66
CA VAL A 123 0.83 -10.59 24.36
C VAL A 123 1.87 -10.90 23.28
N TRP A 124 3.00 -10.21 23.30
CA TRP A 124 4.10 -10.45 22.37
C TRP A 124 4.71 -11.84 22.55
N LYS A 125 4.97 -12.26 23.79
CA LYS A 125 5.49 -13.60 24.10
C LYS A 125 4.51 -14.71 23.73
N ARG A 126 3.21 -14.46 23.82
CA ARG A 126 2.17 -15.38 23.35
C ARG A 126 2.08 -15.48 21.83
N GLY A 127 2.70 -14.56 21.10
CA GLY A 127 2.72 -14.58 19.63
C GLY A 127 1.41 -14.10 19.01
N ASP A 128 0.51 -13.47 19.76
CA ASP A 128 -0.77 -12.98 19.26
C ASP A 128 -0.60 -11.82 18.25
N ILE A 129 0.53 -11.10 18.36
CA ILE A 129 0.95 -10.04 17.41
C ILE A 129 1.77 -10.63 16.24
N SER A 130 2.13 -11.92 16.28
CA SER A 130 2.92 -12.53 15.21
C SER A 130 2.10 -12.66 13.93
N TRP A 131 2.63 -12.12 12.83
CA TRP A 131 1.97 -12.24 11.54
C TRP A 131 2.19 -13.61 10.91
N VAL A 132 1.13 -14.20 10.34
CA VAL A 132 1.26 -15.44 9.54
C VAL A 132 1.98 -15.08 8.25
N LYS A 133 3.26 -15.43 8.16
CA LYS A 133 3.97 -15.37 6.88
C LYS A 133 3.43 -16.49 5.99
N PRO A 134 2.90 -16.21 4.80
CA PRO A 134 2.48 -17.27 3.89
C PRO A 134 3.72 -18.12 3.56
N ALA A 135 3.68 -19.40 3.91
CA ALA A 135 4.70 -20.34 3.48
C ALA A 135 4.51 -20.55 1.98
N HIS A 136 5.39 -19.95 1.17
CA HIS A 136 5.34 -20.15 -0.27
C HIS A 136 5.71 -21.60 -0.60
N GLN A 137 4.69 -22.44 -0.78
CA GLN A 137 4.88 -23.77 -1.33
C GLN A 137 5.17 -23.60 -2.81
N LYS A 138 6.42 -23.82 -3.21
CA LYS A 138 6.80 -23.83 -4.63
C LYS A 138 6.08 -25.02 -5.28
N PRO A 139 5.18 -24.80 -6.25
CA PRO A 139 4.54 -25.91 -6.93
C PRO A 139 5.62 -26.74 -7.63
N VAL A 140 5.75 -28.00 -7.26
CA VAL A 140 6.65 -28.93 -7.95
C VAL A 140 5.87 -29.53 -9.10
N VAL A 141 6.12 -29.04 -10.31
CA VAL A 141 5.58 -29.64 -11.52
C VAL A 141 6.48 -30.80 -11.90
N SER A 142 5.90 -31.98 -12.11
CA SER A 142 6.63 -33.14 -12.66
C SER A 142 6.96 -32.88 -14.14
N VAL A 143 7.95 -32.03 -14.37
CA VAL A 143 8.62 -31.94 -15.65
C VAL A 143 9.60 -33.11 -15.71
N GLY A 144 9.60 -33.88 -16.79
CA GLY A 144 10.55 -35.00 -17.00
C GLY A 144 12.01 -34.54 -17.18
N ILE A 145 12.36 -33.39 -16.61
CA ILE A 145 13.63 -32.69 -16.71
C ILE A 145 14.33 -32.83 -15.35
N PRO A 146 15.55 -33.40 -15.30
CA PRO A 146 16.28 -33.53 -14.05
C PRO A 146 16.70 -32.15 -13.50
N THR A 147 16.77 -32.03 -12.17
CA THR A 147 17.17 -30.78 -11.49
C THR A 147 18.52 -30.25 -11.97
N SER A 148 19.44 -31.14 -12.33
CA SER A 148 20.76 -30.80 -12.88
C SER A 148 20.69 -29.95 -14.15
N ALA A 149 19.65 -30.09 -14.98
CA ALA A 149 19.49 -29.27 -16.18
C ALA A 149 19.23 -27.79 -15.81
N TYR A 150 18.52 -27.53 -14.71
CA TYR A 150 18.31 -26.18 -14.19
C TYR A 150 19.58 -25.62 -13.57
N ASP A 151 20.35 -26.42 -12.84
CA ASP A 151 21.62 -25.98 -12.24
C ASP A 151 22.61 -25.54 -13.33
N ILE A 152 22.69 -26.31 -14.43
CA ILE A 152 23.51 -25.97 -15.60
C ILE A 152 23.06 -24.66 -16.25
N LEU A 153 21.75 -24.38 -16.32
CA LEU A 153 21.24 -23.12 -16.89
C LEU A 153 21.49 -21.93 -15.96
N ASN A 154 21.24 -22.08 -14.66
CA ASN A 154 21.43 -21.02 -13.67
C ASN A 154 22.92 -20.64 -13.52
N GLN A 155 23.84 -21.57 -13.78
CA GLN A 155 25.28 -21.32 -13.75
C GLN A 155 25.82 -20.75 -15.08
N LYS A 156 25.03 -20.74 -16.16
CA LYS A 156 25.48 -20.16 -17.44
C LYS A 156 25.51 -18.65 -17.36
N GLU A 157 26.61 -18.08 -17.83
CA GLU A 157 26.73 -16.65 -18.01
C GLU A 157 26.01 -16.25 -19.31
N TYR A 158 24.97 -15.43 -19.17
CA TYR A 158 24.19 -14.95 -20.31
C TYR A 158 24.74 -13.60 -20.78
N LYS A 159 25.20 -13.53 -22.03
CA LYS A 159 25.49 -12.24 -22.67
C LYS A 159 24.17 -11.51 -22.88
N VAL A 160 23.85 -10.57 -22.00
CA VAL A 160 22.68 -9.70 -22.14
C VAL A 160 22.83 -8.94 -23.45
N ARG A 161 21.90 -9.15 -24.38
CA ARG A 161 21.88 -8.37 -25.61
C ARG A 161 21.55 -6.93 -25.22
N ASP A 162 22.45 -5.99 -25.53
CA ASP A 162 22.12 -4.57 -25.38
C ASP A 162 21.22 -4.17 -26.54
N TYR A 163 19.95 -3.90 -26.23
CA TYR A 163 18.97 -3.49 -27.23
C TYR A 163 19.17 -2.02 -27.66
N ARG A 164 19.97 -1.23 -26.93
CA ARG A 164 20.20 0.19 -27.21
C ARG A 164 21.04 0.43 -28.47
N ASP A 165 21.97 -0.48 -28.78
CA ASP A 165 22.84 -0.34 -29.95
C ASP A 165 22.13 -0.70 -31.26
N SER A 166 21.13 -1.59 -31.20
CA SER A 166 20.30 -1.94 -32.37
C SER A 166 19.48 -0.76 -32.91
N VAL A 167 19.21 0.25 -32.07
CA VAL A 167 18.48 1.47 -32.44
C VAL A 167 19.40 2.49 -33.12
N LYS A 168 20.70 2.54 -32.77
CA LYS A 168 21.66 3.45 -33.41
C LYS A 168 22.06 2.99 -34.81
N GLY A 169 22.14 1.68 -35.06
CA GLY A 169 22.48 1.13 -36.38
C GLY A 169 21.38 1.28 -37.43
N ALA A 170 20.10 1.36 -37.02
CA ALA A 170 18.98 1.57 -37.93
C ALA A 170 18.85 3.04 -38.40
N ALA A 171 19.46 4.00 -37.68
CA ALA A 171 19.46 5.41 -38.05
C ALA A 171 20.65 5.82 -38.94
N VAL A 172 21.60 4.91 -39.23
CA VAL A 172 22.85 5.23 -39.97
C VAL A 172 22.97 4.46 -41.30
N ALA A 173 21.97 3.65 -41.68
CA ALA A 173 21.96 2.94 -42.96
C ALA A 173 20.79 3.39 -43.84
N GLU A 174 20.73 4.68 -44.14
CA GLU A 174 19.94 5.25 -45.22
C GLU A 174 20.92 5.83 -46.25
N GLU A 175 21.54 4.94 -47.06
CA GLU A 175 22.08 5.21 -48.41
C GLU A 175 22.94 4.01 -48.87
N THR A 176 22.33 3.10 -49.63
CA THR A 176 22.82 2.49 -50.89
C THR A 176 21.89 1.32 -51.20
N ALA A 177 20.74 1.63 -51.81
CA ALA A 177 19.83 0.62 -52.34
C ALA A 177 20.38 0.09 -53.66
N GLN A 178 21.21 -0.97 -53.60
CA GLN A 178 21.36 -1.88 -54.73
C GLN A 178 20.28 -2.95 -54.66
N SER A 179 19.54 -3.04 -55.76
CA SER A 179 18.46 -3.97 -56.07
C SER A 179 18.72 -5.40 -55.58
N VAL A 180 18.00 -5.82 -54.54
CA VAL A 180 17.81 -7.25 -54.23
C VAL A 180 16.31 -7.54 -54.28
N ALA A 181 15.97 -8.53 -55.11
CA ALA A 181 14.62 -8.97 -55.42
C ALA A 181 13.75 -9.19 -54.17
N ALA A 182 12.48 -8.79 -54.28
CA ALA A 182 11.50 -8.85 -53.21
C ALA A 182 11.40 -10.26 -52.57
N PRO A 183 11.41 -10.38 -51.22
CA PRO A 183 11.22 -11.66 -50.57
C PRO A 183 9.79 -12.13 -50.80
N LYS A 184 9.65 -13.38 -51.26
CA LYS A 184 8.37 -14.05 -51.49
C LYS A 184 7.61 -14.09 -50.16
N ALA A 185 6.44 -13.45 -50.12
CA ALA A 185 5.63 -13.34 -48.91
C ALA A 185 5.24 -14.74 -48.40
N MET A 186 5.87 -15.20 -47.32
CA MET A 186 5.41 -16.35 -46.56
C MET A 186 4.48 -15.83 -45.48
N GLY A 187 3.17 -15.88 -45.75
CA GLY A 187 2.16 -15.40 -44.80
C GLY A 187 0.76 -15.64 -45.33
N PHE A 188 0.13 -16.71 -44.84
CA PHE A 188 -1.29 -16.96 -45.03
C PHE A 188 -2.08 -15.76 -44.48
N ARG A 189 -2.82 -15.07 -45.37
CA ARG A 189 -3.76 -14.00 -45.01
C ARG A 189 -5.18 -14.57 -45.01
N PRO A 190 -5.82 -14.82 -43.86
CA PRO A 190 -7.22 -15.19 -43.86
C PRO A 190 -8.08 -13.99 -44.31
N ALA A 191 -8.86 -14.19 -45.37
CA ALA A 191 -9.84 -13.22 -45.84
C ALA A 191 -11.17 -13.49 -45.15
N PHE A 192 -11.57 -12.61 -44.22
CA PHE A 192 -12.91 -12.65 -43.63
C PHE A 192 -13.92 -12.07 -44.62
N LYS A 193 -14.82 -12.91 -45.14
CA LYS A 193 -15.99 -12.44 -45.89
C LYS A 193 -16.87 -11.63 -44.94
N LYS A 194 -17.14 -10.37 -45.28
CA LYS A 194 -18.22 -9.61 -44.65
C LYS A 194 -19.54 -10.22 -45.13
N ASN A 195 -20.31 -10.77 -44.20
CA ASN A 195 -21.68 -11.16 -44.49
C ASN A 195 -22.52 -9.88 -44.66
N LYS A 196 -23.21 -9.79 -45.79
CA LYS A 196 -24.37 -8.91 -45.94
C LYS A 196 -25.57 -9.71 -45.43
N GLU A 197 -26.18 -9.23 -44.36
CA GLU A 197 -27.62 -9.08 -44.15
C GLU A 197 -27.85 -8.34 -42.83
#